data_AF-A0A935KSN4-F1
#
_entry.id   AF-A0A935KSN4-F1
#
_cell.length_a   1.000
_cell.length_b   1.000
_cell.length_c   1.000
_cell.angle_alpha   90.00
_cell.angle_beta   90.00
_cell.angle_gamma   90.00
#
_symmetry.space_group_name_H-M   'P 1'
#
loop_
_entity.id
_entity.type
_entity.pdbx_description
1 polymer ?
#
loop_
_entity_poly.entity_id
_entity_poly.type
_entity_poly.pdbx_seq_one_letter_code
_entity_poly.pdbx_strand_id
1 'polypeptide(L)'
;MIFIDATSDVITELTKRSDIEVMDLDAELEMDKPYDEKPAPDIGIESVETGLKVIKADSLWRIGITGAGRTVMNIDGGVNGTHPALSPRWWGNNGRQWYHSWYDPIAPVSTTPLIGQQEELITERIQWESCAEEIHLQAIR
;
A
#
# COMPACT_ATOMS: atom_id res chain seq x y z
N MET A 1 -8.14 5.10 16.63
CA MET A 1 -9.02 4.71 15.50
C MET A 1 -9.29 3.24 15.64
N ILE A 2 -10.57 2.84 15.59
CA ILE A 2 -11.01 1.46 15.66
C ILE A 2 -11.86 1.24 14.42
N PHE A 3 -11.56 0.18 13.67
CA PHE A 3 -12.33 -0.25 12.51
C PHE A 3 -13.24 -1.40 12.93
N ILE A 4 -14.49 -1.38 12.50
CA ILE A 4 -15.48 -2.41 12.80
C ILE A 4 -16.32 -2.70 11.56
N ASP A 5 -16.58 -3.99 11.33
CA ASP A 5 -17.65 -4.45 10.45
C ASP A 5 -18.83 -4.84 11.34
N ALA A 6 -19.98 -4.21 11.13
CA ALA A 6 -21.14 -4.38 12.03
C ALA A 6 -22.47 -4.22 11.29
N THR A 7 -23.53 -4.82 11.84
CA THR A 7 -24.88 -4.62 11.32
C THR A 7 -25.39 -3.21 11.63
N SER A 8 -26.42 -2.75 10.90
CA SER A 8 -27.04 -1.44 11.10
C SER A 8 -27.50 -1.20 12.54
N ASP A 9 -28.01 -2.24 13.20
CA ASP A 9 -28.50 -2.16 14.59
C ASP A 9 -27.34 -1.87 15.55
N VAL A 10 -26.20 -2.55 15.36
CA VAL A 10 -25.00 -2.32 16.17
C VAL A 10 -24.44 -0.92 15.95
N ILE A 11 -24.37 -0.47 14.69
CA ILE A 11 -23.93 0.91 14.36
C ILE A 11 -24.84 1.93 15.06
N THR A 12 -26.16 1.71 15.02
CA THR A 12 -27.15 2.58 15.68
C THR A 12 -26.93 2.61 17.20
N GLU A 13 -26.67 1.47 17.85
CA GLU A 13 -26.36 1.46 19.28
C GLU A 13 -25.05 2.18 19.61
N LEU A 14 -24.04 2.10 18.75
CA LEU A 14 -22.79 2.85 18.92
C LEU A 14 -23.00 4.36 18.86
N THR A 15 -23.91 4.87 18.03
CA THR A 15 -24.23 6.33 17.98
C THR A 15 -24.71 6.88 19.33
N LYS A 16 -25.26 6.03 20.20
CA LYS A 16 -25.82 6.43 21.50
C LYS A 16 -24.76 6.50 22.60
N ARG A 17 -23.56 6.00 22.34
CA ARG A 17 -22.49 5.95 23.33
C ARG A 17 -21.84 7.31 23.51
N SER A 18 -21.82 7.79 24.75
CA SER A 18 -21.20 9.08 25.09
C SER A 18 -19.68 9.08 25.06
N ASP A 19 -19.04 7.92 24.95
CA ASP A 19 -17.57 7.78 24.86
C ASP A 19 -17.06 7.69 23.41
N ILE A 20 -17.96 7.81 22.43
CA ILE A 20 -17.63 7.90 21.00
C ILE A 20 -17.79 9.35 20.57
N GLU A 21 -16.68 9.97 20.16
CA GLU A 21 -16.66 11.38 19.72
C GLU A 21 -17.13 11.52 18.26
N VAL A 22 -16.60 10.68 17.38
CA VAL A 22 -16.87 10.71 15.93
C VAL A 22 -16.93 9.28 15.40
N MET A 23 -17.84 9.06 14.47
CA MET A 23 -17.88 7.88 13.61
C MET A 23 -17.93 8.35 12.16
N ASP A 24 -17.18 7.68 11.31
CA ASP A 24 -17.15 7.93 9.86
C ASP A 24 -17.19 6.60 9.12
N LEU A 25 -17.62 6.65 7.86
CA LEU A 25 -17.60 5.47 7.00
C LEU A 25 -16.18 5.19 6.52
N ASP A 26 -15.86 3.92 6.31
CA ASP A 26 -14.63 3.56 5.63
C ASP A 26 -14.76 3.95 4.16
N ALA A 27 -13.97 4.92 3.72
CA ALA A 27 -14.07 5.49 2.39
C ALA A 27 -13.33 4.62 1.37
N GLU A 28 -13.97 4.37 0.23
CA GLU A 28 -13.32 3.72 -0.90
C GLU A 28 -12.26 4.66 -1.49
N LEU A 29 -11.04 4.15 -1.66
CA LEU A 29 -9.93 4.85 -2.29
C LEU A 29 -9.62 4.22 -3.64
N GLU A 30 -9.57 5.04 -4.69
CA GLU A 30 -9.14 4.62 -6.01
C GLU A 30 -7.75 5.19 -6.32
N MET A 31 -6.92 4.42 -7.03
CA MET A 31 -5.62 4.91 -7.50
C MET A 31 -5.81 5.78 -8.75
N ASP A 32 -5.19 6.97 -8.73
CA ASP A 32 -5.09 7.80 -9.92
C ASP A 32 -4.30 7.06 -11.00
N LYS A 33 -4.92 6.87 -12.16
CA LYS A 33 -4.27 6.22 -13.29
C LYS A 33 -3.25 7.16 -13.94
N PRO A 34 -2.13 6.63 -14.45
CA PRO A 34 -1.20 7.44 -15.22
C PRO A 34 -1.91 8.11 -16.40
N TYR A 35 -1.59 9.39 -16.65
CA TYR A 35 -2.12 10.11 -17.81
C TYR A 35 -1.60 9.53 -19.15
N ASP A 36 -0.39 8.97 -19.13
CA ASP A 36 0.28 8.39 -20.30
C ASP A 36 1.22 7.28 -19.83
N GLU A 37 1.16 6.12 -20.48
CA GLU A 37 2.04 4.98 -20.21
C GLU A 37 2.86 4.69 -21.46
N LYS A 38 4.16 4.92 -21.38
CA LYS A 38 5.11 4.63 -22.45
C LYS A 38 6.25 3.81 -21.88
N PRO A 39 6.78 2.83 -22.64
CA PRO A 39 8.00 2.15 -22.27
C PRO A 39 9.10 3.18 -21.99
N ALA A 40 9.86 2.97 -20.92
CA ALA A 40 11.03 3.79 -20.66
C ALA A 40 11.96 3.72 -21.89
N PRO A 41 12.46 4.87 -22.39
CA PRO A 41 13.41 4.85 -23.49
C PRO A 41 14.66 4.05 -23.09
N ASP A 42 15.21 3.29 -24.04
CA ASP A 42 16.45 2.53 -23.83
C ASP A 42 17.65 3.47 -23.92
N ILE A 43 17.81 4.33 -22.91
CA ILE A 43 18.88 5.34 -22.83
C ILE A 43 20.17 4.79 -22.21
N GLY A 44 20.28 3.48 -22.00
CA GLY A 44 21.34 2.88 -21.20
C GLY A 44 21.22 3.29 -19.73
N ILE A 45 22.07 2.72 -18.88
CA ILE A 45 22.08 3.03 -17.44
C ILE A 45 22.80 4.38 -17.25
N GLU A 46 22.06 5.49 -17.22
CA GLU A 46 22.60 6.73 -16.68
C GLU A 46 22.85 6.58 -15.17
N SER A 47 23.94 7.17 -14.67
CA SER A 47 24.24 7.14 -13.23
C SER A 47 23.30 8.02 -12.40
N VAL A 48 22.60 8.99 -13.02
CA VAL A 48 21.67 9.91 -12.36
C VAL A 48 20.51 10.25 -13.29
N GLU A 49 19.29 9.91 -12.86
CA GLU A 49 18.05 10.20 -13.59
C GLU A 49 17.79 11.70 -13.79
N THR A 50 17.10 12.03 -14.90
CA THR A 50 16.79 13.42 -15.26
C THR A 50 16.03 14.16 -14.15
N GLY A 51 15.04 13.52 -13.52
CA GLY A 51 14.27 14.11 -12.42
C GLY A 51 15.15 14.50 -11.22
N LEU A 52 16.16 13.69 -10.92
CA LEU A 52 17.10 13.94 -9.81
C LEU A 52 18.03 15.14 -10.11
N LYS A 53 18.43 15.32 -11.37
CA LYS A 53 19.20 16.49 -11.82
C LYS A 53 18.38 17.77 -11.72
N VAL A 54 17.10 17.73 -12.12
CA VAL A 54 16.19 18.88 -12.09
C VAL A 54 16.01 19.41 -10.66
N ILE A 55 15.84 18.52 -9.67
CA ILE A 55 15.74 18.90 -8.25
C ILE A 55 17.10 19.09 -7.57
N LYS A 56 18.22 18.98 -8.31
CA LYS A 56 19.60 19.13 -7.84
C LYS A 56 20.02 18.15 -6.72
N ALA A 57 19.45 16.95 -6.69
CA ALA A 57 19.82 15.92 -5.71
C ALA A 57 21.29 15.48 -5.87
N ASP A 58 21.77 15.40 -7.12
CA ASP A 58 23.15 15.05 -7.46
C ASP A 58 24.17 16.05 -6.91
N SER A 59 23.80 17.33 -6.84
CA SER A 59 24.64 18.40 -6.32
C SER A 59 24.83 18.26 -4.81
N LEU A 60 23.79 17.84 -4.09
CA LEU A 60 23.86 17.54 -2.66
C LEU A 60 24.72 16.29 -2.39
N TRP A 61 24.60 15.25 -3.22
CA TRP A 61 25.43 14.05 -3.10
C TRP A 61 26.92 14.36 -3.27
N ARG A 62 27.27 15.27 -4.18
CA ARG A 62 28.65 15.71 -4.43
C ARG A 62 29.32 16.38 -3.23
N ILE A 63 28.52 17.02 -2.36
CA ILE A 63 29.00 17.62 -1.10
C ILE A 63 28.79 16.70 0.11
N GLY A 64 28.42 15.44 -0.12
CA GLY A 64 28.29 14.41 0.92
C GLY A 64 26.91 14.31 1.59
N ILE A 65 25.92 15.09 1.16
CA ILE A 65 24.56 15.05 1.73
C ILE A 65 23.74 14.01 0.96
N THR A 66 23.73 12.76 1.44
CA THR A 66 23.12 11.60 0.75
C THR A 66 21.80 11.12 1.34
N GLY A 67 21.42 11.65 2.51
CA GLY A 67 20.30 11.12 3.30
C GLY A 67 20.65 9.88 4.14
N ALA A 68 21.94 9.50 4.21
CA ALA A 68 22.39 8.41 5.06
C ALA A 68 21.94 8.58 6.52
N GLY A 69 21.50 7.48 7.14
CA GLY A 69 20.98 7.48 8.51
C GLY A 69 19.51 7.95 8.65
N ARG A 70 18.82 8.23 7.54
CA ARG A 70 17.38 8.51 7.53
C ARG A 70 16.59 7.28 7.09
N THR A 71 15.42 7.11 7.70
CA THR A 71 14.42 6.11 7.30
C THR A 71 13.22 6.85 6.74
N VAL A 72 12.72 6.36 5.60
CA VAL A 72 11.50 6.87 4.96
C VAL A 72 10.47 5.76 4.96
N MET A 73 9.24 6.10 5.36
CA MET A 73 8.09 5.21 5.25
C MET A 73 7.41 5.44 3.91
N ASN A 74 7.15 4.35 3.18
CA ASN A 74 6.34 4.36 1.97
C ASN A 74 5.00 3.66 2.24
N ILE A 75 3.89 4.31 1.89
CA ILE A 75 2.54 3.74 1.91
C ILE A 75 2.07 3.72 0.46
N ASP A 76 2.12 2.54 -0.16
CA ASP A 76 1.91 2.32 -1.59
C ASP A 76 1.46 0.85 -1.81
N GLY A 77 1.23 0.43 -3.05
CA GLY A 77 0.90 -0.95 -3.45
C GLY A 77 2.02 -1.98 -3.26
N GLY A 78 3.09 -1.60 -2.55
CA GLY A 78 4.22 -2.45 -2.22
C GLY A 78 5.42 -2.28 -3.15
N VAL A 79 6.41 -3.16 -3.00
CA VAL A 79 7.67 -3.09 -3.73
C VAL A 79 8.28 -4.48 -3.87
N ASN A 80 8.99 -4.76 -4.96
CA ASN A 80 9.73 -6.01 -5.09
C ASN A 80 10.90 -6.05 -4.08
N GLY A 81 10.72 -6.79 -2.97
CA GLY A 81 11.71 -6.92 -1.90
C GLY A 81 13.04 -7.57 -2.32
N THR A 82 13.09 -8.24 -3.47
CA THR A 82 14.31 -8.87 -4.03
C THR A 82 15.03 -7.97 -5.03
N HIS A 83 14.51 -6.77 -5.32
CA HIS A 83 15.11 -5.87 -6.31
C HIS A 83 16.54 -5.46 -5.89
N PRO A 84 17.57 -5.67 -6.73
CA PRO A 84 18.98 -5.52 -6.33
C PRO A 84 19.34 -4.11 -5.86
N ALA A 85 18.67 -3.07 -6.39
CA ALA A 85 18.89 -1.69 -5.97
C ALA A 85 18.19 -1.30 -4.64
N LEU A 86 17.19 -2.09 -4.19
CA LEU A 86 16.31 -1.73 -3.06
C LEU A 86 16.50 -2.67 -1.87
N SER A 87 16.70 -3.96 -2.12
CA SER A 87 16.82 -5.00 -1.08
C SER A 87 17.87 -4.68 -0.01
N PRO A 88 19.09 -4.19 -0.36
CA PRO A 88 20.08 -3.84 0.66
C PRO A 88 19.69 -2.65 1.54
N ARG A 89 18.76 -1.79 1.08
CA ARG A 89 18.31 -0.59 1.78
C ARG A 89 17.02 -0.79 2.56
N TRP A 90 16.31 -1.88 2.32
CA TRP A 90 15.08 -2.17 3.08
C TRP A 90 15.40 -2.42 4.55
N TRP A 91 14.59 -1.86 5.43
CA TRP A 91 14.89 -1.80 6.86
C TRP A 91 14.88 -3.18 7.53
N GLY A 92 14.05 -4.11 7.03
CA GLY A 92 13.95 -5.49 7.52
C GLY A 92 15.19 -6.34 7.22
N ASN A 93 15.99 -5.98 6.21
CA ASN A 93 17.24 -6.69 5.90
C ASN A 93 18.44 -6.19 6.71
N ASN A 94 18.28 -5.14 7.53
CA ASN A 94 19.35 -4.44 8.21
C ASN A 94 19.29 -4.60 9.74
N GLY A 95 19.04 -5.84 10.20
CA GLY A 95 19.09 -6.21 11.62
C GLY A 95 17.82 -5.91 12.42
N ARG A 96 16.68 -5.71 11.73
CA ARG A 96 15.36 -5.50 12.35
C ARG A 96 14.40 -6.59 11.94
N GLN A 97 13.42 -6.83 12.80
CA GLN A 97 12.33 -7.74 12.49
C GLN A 97 11.49 -7.19 11.33
N TRP A 98 11.07 -8.06 10.42
CA TRP A 98 10.34 -7.68 9.22
C TRP A 98 9.03 -6.94 9.54
N TYR A 99 8.35 -7.32 10.63
CA TYR A 99 7.07 -6.72 11.06
C TYR A 99 7.20 -5.30 11.62
N HIS A 100 8.44 -4.80 11.79
CA HIS A 100 8.69 -3.38 12.05
C HIS A 100 8.91 -2.56 10.78
N SER A 101 9.01 -3.22 9.62
CA SER A 101 9.49 -2.66 8.35
C SER A 101 8.56 -2.93 7.18
N TRP A 102 7.50 -3.70 7.40
CA TRP A 102 6.53 -4.11 6.39
C TRP A 102 5.18 -4.41 7.04
N TYR A 103 4.12 -3.97 6.37
CA TYR A 103 2.75 -4.29 6.68
C TYR A 103 1.99 -4.42 5.36
N ASP A 104 1.27 -5.51 5.19
CA ASP A 104 0.42 -5.77 4.04
C ASP A 104 -0.99 -6.09 4.58
N PRO A 105 -1.98 -5.19 4.36
CA PRO A 105 -3.35 -5.42 4.83
C PRO A 105 -4.06 -6.55 4.08
N ILE A 106 -3.58 -6.91 2.87
CA ILE A 106 -4.19 -7.94 2.01
C ILE A 106 -3.57 -9.30 2.30
N ALA A 107 -2.24 -9.38 2.46
CA ALA A 107 -1.51 -10.59 2.79
C ALA A 107 -0.72 -10.45 4.12
N PRO A 108 -1.40 -10.50 5.28
CA PRO A 108 -0.80 -10.19 6.59
C PRO A 108 0.28 -11.20 7.06
N VAL A 109 0.43 -12.33 6.35
CA VAL A 109 1.48 -13.34 6.60
C VAL A 109 2.76 -13.07 5.81
N SER A 110 2.77 -12.08 4.91
CA SER A 110 3.95 -11.74 4.13
C SER A 110 5.04 -11.15 5.01
N THR A 111 6.27 -11.67 4.86
CA THR A 111 7.43 -11.28 5.68
C THR A 111 8.45 -10.44 4.93
N THR A 112 8.15 -10.11 3.67
CA THR A 112 8.98 -9.31 2.77
C THR A 112 8.08 -8.42 1.93
N PRO A 113 8.54 -7.24 1.48
CA PRO A 113 7.79 -6.45 0.53
C PRO A 113 7.57 -7.21 -0.77
N LEU A 114 6.34 -7.11 -1.28
CA LEU A 114 5.90 -7.66 -2.55
C LEU A 114 5.23 -6.54 -3.34
N ILE A 115 5.27 -6.62 -4.67
CA ILE A 115 4.48 -5.75 -5.56
C ILE A 115 3.46 -6.62 -6.29
N GLY A 116 2.20 -6.17 -6.31
CA GLY A 116 1.13 -6.65 -7.17
C GLY A 116 1.14 -8.13 -7.61
N GLN A 117 0.44 -8.99 -6.87
CA GLN A 117 -0.40 -10.06 -7.43
C GLN A 117 -1.89 -9.76 -7.18
N GLN A 118 -2.24 -8.48 -7.12
CA GLN A 118 -3.53 -8.00 -6.61
C GLN A 118 -4.69 -8.10 -7.63
N GLU A 119 -4.45 -8.22 -8.93
CA GLU A 119 -5.56 -8.33 -9.88
C GLU A 119 -6.25 -9.70 -9.84
N GLU A 120 -5.55 -10.80 -9.56
CA GLU A 120 -6.18 -12.14 -9.54
C GLU A 120 -6.96 -12.41 -8.23
N LEU A 121 -6.46 -11.95 -7.08
CA LEU A 121 -7.07 -12.27 -5.77
C LEU A 121 -8.26 -11.35 -5.41
N ILE A 122 -8.29 -10.11 -5.89
CA ILE A 122 -9.43 -9.20 -5.68
C ILE A 122 -10.64 -9.67 -6.50
N THR A 123 -10.40 -10.19 -7.71
CA THR A 123 -11.47 -10.70 -8.58
C THR A 123 -12.17 -11.92 -7.98
N GLU A 124 -11.43 -12.83 -7.33
CA GLU A 124 -12.03 -13.99 -6.64
C GLU A 124 -12.82 -13.60 -5.38
N ARG A 125 -12.41 -12.54 -4.66
CA ARG A 125 -13.10 -12.07 -3.45
C ARG A 125 -14.40 -11.33 -3.77
N ILE A 126 -14.39 -10.50 -4.81
CA ILE A 126 -15.59 -9.83 -5.35
C ILE A 126 -16.60 -10.86 -5.87
N GLN A 127 -16.15 -11.92 -6.57
CA GLN A 127 -17.05 -13.00 -7.01
C GLN A 127 -17.73 -13.73 -5.85
N TRP A 128 -17.04 -13.93 -4.73
CA TRP A 128 -17.60 -14.57 -3.54
C TRP A 128 -18.67 -13.69 -2.86
N GLU A 129 -18.40 -12.40 -2.71
CA GLU A 129 -19.34 -11.44 -2.10
C GLU A 129 -20.58 -11.24 -2.97
N SER A 130 -20.43 -11.19 -4.31
CA SER A 130 -21.58 -11.13 -5.23
C SER A 130 -22.42 -12.42 -5.23
N CYS A 131 -21.80 -13.60 -5.10
CA CYS A 131 -22.53 -14.87 -4.96
C CYS A 131 -23.28 -14.95 -3.63
N ALA A 132 -22.71 -14.40 -2.55
CA ALA A 132 -23.35 -14.37 -1.24
C ALA A 132 -24.58 -13.45 -1.22
N GLU A 133 -24.53 -12.29 -1.89
CA GLU A 133 -25.69 -11.41 -2.05
C GLU A 133 -26.80 -12.02 -2.93
N GLU A 134 -26.46 -12.71 -4.03
CA GLU A 134 -27.45 -13.38 -4.89
C GLU A 134 -28.17 -14.53 -4.15
N ILE A 135 -27.44 -15.32 -3.35
CA ILE A 135 -28.05 -16.39 -2.53
C ILE A 135 -28.96 -15.80 -1.45
N HIS A 136 -28.59 -14.66 -0.86
CA HIS A 136 -29.40 -14.01 0.17
C HIS A 136 -30.71 -13.42 -0.40
N LEU A 137 -30.67 -12.86 -1.61
CA LEU A 137 -31.85 -12.31 -2.28
C LEU A 137 -32.81 -13.38 -2.82
N GLN A 138 -32.31 -14.57 -3.18
CA GLN A 138 -33.16 -15.69 -3.62
C GLN A 138 -33.87 -16.43 -2.46
N ALA A 139 -33.35 -16.34 -1.24
CA ALA A 139 -33.97 -16.94 -0.05
C ALA A 139 -35.09 -16.08 0.57
N ILE A 140 -35.31 -14.86 0.06
CA ILE A 140 -36.32 -13.89 0.55
C ILE A 140 -37.55 -13.82 -0.40
N ARG A 141 -37.65 -14.72 -1.40
CA ARG A 141 -38.89 -14.96 -2.17
C ARG A 141 -39.51 -16.29 -1.82
#